data_AF-A0A965CXT0-F1
#
_entry.id   AF-A0A965CXT0-F1
#
_cell.length_a   1.000
_cell.length_b   1.000
_cell.length_c   1.000
_cell.angle_alpha   90.00
_cell.angle_beta   90.00
_cell.angle_gamma   90.00
#
_symmetry.space_group_name_H-M   'P 1'
#
loop_
_entity.id
_entity.type
_entity.pdbx_description
1 polymer ?
#
loop_
_entity_poly.entity_id
_entity_poly.type
_entity_poly.pdbx_seq_one_letter_code
_entity_poly.pdbx_strand_id
1 'polypeptide(L)'
;RQHDLPLSLFHDLLSAFAQDVTKKRYADYSEVLDYSRRSANPVGRLLLTLYKAATPQHLRWSDNICSALQIINFLQDIAVDYANGRIYMPQDELARFGVSEESIAAQQVNDAWHSFMTFQINRTRRLLLDGAPLGRALPGRIGLEMRMIIAGGERILNKITAVRHDVFRRRPVLRPWDWPLMMLRTLTLK
;
A
#
# COMPACT_ATOMS: atom_id res chain seq x y z
N ARG A 1 -18.31 -18.65 -12.11
CA ARG A 1 -19.66 -19.23 -11.88
C ARG A 1 -19.75 -19.95 -10.53
N GLN A 2 -18.85 -20.90 -10.20
CA GLN A 2 -18.91 -21.64 -8.93
C GLN A 2 -18.82 -20.79 -7.65
N HIS A 3 -18.13 -19.65 -7.68
CA HIS A 3 -17.90 -18.77 -6.52
C HIS A 3 -18.56 -17.39 -6.62
N ASP A 4 -19.41 -17.18 -7.63
CA ASP A 4 -20.14 -15.92 -7.88
C ASP A 4 -19.29 -14.63 -7.75
N LEU A 5 -18.06 -14.68 -8.26
CA LEU A 5 -17.14 -13.55 -8.21
C LEU A 5 -17.62 -12.43 -9.15
N PRO A 6 -17.72 -11.17 -8.68
CA PRO A 6 -18.16 -10.06 -9.52
C PRO A 6 -17.16 -9.79 -10.65
N LEU A 7 -17.61 -9.91 -11.90
CA LEU A 7 -16.77 -9.65 -13.08
C LEU A 7 -16.25 -8.20 -13.13
N SER A 8 -17.01 -7.26 -12.56
CA SER A 8 -16.61 -5.85 -12.45
C SER A 8 -15.27 -5.68 -11.74
N LEU A 9 -14.96 -6.49 -10.73
CA LEU A 9 -13.69 -6.41 -10.00
C LEU A 9 -12.49 -6.83 -10.86
N PHE A 10 -12.68 -7.73 -11.83
CA PHE A 10 -11.63 -8.08 -12.78
C PHE A 10 -11.46 -6.99 -13.84
N HIS A 11 -12.55 -6.37 -14.30
CA HIS A 11 -12.49 -5.23 -15.19
C HIS A 11 -11.79 -4.03 -14.54
N ASP A 12 -12.01 -3.80 -13.24
CA ASP A 12 -11.29 -2.78 -12.48
C ASP A 12 -9.78 -3.01 -12.56
N LEU A 13 -9.30 -4.25 -12.32
CA LEU A 13 -7.88 -4.60 -12.45
C LEU A 13 -7.33 -4.35 -13.86
N LEU A 14 -8.05 -4.78 -14.90
CA LEU A 14 -7.66 -4.54 -16.29
C LEU A 14 -7.62 -3.04 -16.61
N SER A 15 -8.55 -2.25 -16.07
CA SER A 15 -8.57 -0.80 -16.27
C SER A 15 -7.36 -0.12 -15.63
N ALA A 16 -6.89 -0.60 -14.48
CA ALA A 16 -5.69 -0.09 -13.84
C ALA A 16 -4.44 -0.41 -14.68
N PHE A 17 -4.34 -1.63 -15.23
CA PHE A 17 -3.25 -1.98 -16.15
C PHE A 17 -3.27 -1.14 -17.43
N ALA A 18 -4.45 -0.86 -17.97
CA ALA A 18 -4.57 0.04 -19.13
C ALA A 18 -4.11 1.47 -18.78
N GLN A 19 -4.49 1.99 -17.61
CA GLN A 19 -4.04 3.31 -17.16
C GLN A 19 -2.53 3.40 -16.97
N ASP A 20 -1.89 2.34 -16.47
CA ASP A 20 -0.44 2.30 -16.25
C ASP A 20 0.38 2.57 -17.53
N VAL A 21 -0.20 2.27 -18.69
CA VAL A 21 0.42 2.53 -19.99
C VAL A 21 0.45 4.04 -20.27
N THR A 22 -0.61 4.77 -19.94
CA THR A 22 -0.83 6.16 -20.37
C THR A 22 -0.57 7.19 -19.28
N LYS A 23 -0.95 6.92 -18.03
CA LYS A 23 -0.81 7.87 -16.91
C LYS A 23 0.50 7.65 -16.16
N LYS A 24 1.27 8.73 -16.01
CA LYS A 24 2.62 8.70 -15.39
C LYS A 24 2.76 9.54 -14.13
N ARG A 25 1.85 10.49 -13.91
CA ARG A 25 1.83 11.41 -12.76
C ARG A 25 0.41 11.48 -12.21
N TYR A 26 0.30 11.72 -10.90
CA TYR A 26 -0.96 11.76 -10.17
C TYR A 26 -1.08 13.11 -9.49
N ALA A 27 -2.08 13.90 -9.86
CA ALA A 27 -2.22 15.29 -9.45
C ALA A 27 -2.30 15.43 -7.92
N ASP A 28 -3.10 14.56 -7.30
CA ASP A 28 -3.38 14.58 -5.88
C ASP A 28 -3.55 13.16 -5.29
N TYR A 29 -3.71 13.09 -3.98
CA TYR A 29 -3.90 11.81 -3.28
C TYR A 29 -5.20 11.08 -3.66
N SER A 30 -6.23 11.81 -4.09
CA SER A 30 -7.49 11.19 -4.52
C SER A 30 -7.28 10.36 -5.79
N GLU A 31 -6.43 10.81 -6.72
CA GLU A 31 -6.09 10.03 -7.90
C GLU A 31 -5.27 8.77 -7.56
N VAL A 32 -4.40 8.85 -6.54
CA VAL A 32 -3.64 7.68 -6.04
C VAL A 32 -4.58 6.65 -5.41
N LEU A 33 -5.58 7.10 -4.67
CA LEU A 33 -6.62 6.23 -4.11
C LEU A 33 -7.55 5.67 -5.18
N ASP A 34 -7.91 6.44 -6.22
CA ASP A 34 -8.70 5.93 -7.34
C ASP A 34 -7.94 4.84 -8.10
N TYR A 35 -6.63 5.04 -8.32
CA TYR A 35 -5.81 3.98 -8.88
C TYR A 35 -5.82 2.74 -7.98
N SER A 36 -5.62 2.89 -6.68
CA SER A 36 -5.64 1.77 -5.71
C SER A 36 -7.00 1.06 -5.64
N ARG A 37 -8.10 1.81 -5.80
CA ARG A 37 -9.47 1.30 -5.91
C ARG A 37 -9.62 0.31 -7.06
N ARG A 38 -8.83 0.45 -8.11
CA ARG A 38 -8.88 -0.40 -9.31
C ARG A 38 -7.73 -1.40 -9.39
N SER A 39 -6.55 -1.09 -8.84
CA SER A 39 -5.36 -1.95 -8.93
C SER A 39 -5.17 -2.91 -7.75
N ALA A 40 -5.66 -2.58 -6.56
CA ALA A 40 -5.39 -3.32 -5.34
C ALA A 40 -6.67 -3.78 -4.61
N ASN A 41 -7.61 -2.86 -4.39
CA ASN A 41 -8.85 -3.14 -3.65
C ASN A 41 -9.66 -4.32 -4.23
N PRO A 42 -9.76 -4.51 -5.55
CA PRO A 42 -10.53 -5.63 -6.10
C PRO A 42 -10.02 -6.99 -5.64
N VAL A 43 -8.71 -7.15 -5.41
CA VAL A 43 -8.11 -8.41 -4.93
C VAL A 43 -8.66 -8.77 -3.55
N GLY A 44 -8.66 -7.82 -2.60
CA GLY A 44 -9.18 -8.05 -1.25
C GLY A 44 -10.68 -8.37 -1.25
N ARG A 45 -11.46 -7.66 -2.08
CA ARG A 45 -12.90 -7.91 -2.24
C ARG A 45 -13.19 -9.28 -2.84
N LEU A 46 -12.40 -9.72 -3.82
CA LEU A 46 -12.49 -11.07 -4.40
C LEU A 46 -12.20 -12.15 -3.34
N LEU A 47 -11.14 -11.98 -2.54
CA LEU A 47 -10.81 -12.90 -1.45
C LEU A 47 -11.95 -12.98 -0.42
N LEU A 48 -12.50 -11.85 0.01
CA LEU A 48 -13.64 -11.83 0.93
C LEU A 48 -14.88 -12.51 0.34
N THR A 49 -15.10 -12.39 -0.97
CA THR A 49 -16.22 -13.07 -1.65
C THR A 49 -16.00 -14.58 -1.66
N LEU A 50 -14.78 -15.05 -1.98
CA LEU A 50 -14.40 -16.47 -1.92
C LEU A 50 -14.65 -17.08 -0.53
N TYR A 51 -14.33 -16.32 0.52
CA TYR A 51 -14.52 -16.75 1.90
C TYR A 51 -15.91 -16.46 2.46
N LYS A 52 -16.86 -15.99 1.63
CA LYS A 52 -18.23 -15.64 2.03
C LYS A 52 -18.29 -14.65 3.22
N ALA A 53 -17.35 -13.71 3.24
CA ALA A 53 -17.15 -12.73 4.31
C ALA A 53 -17.25 -11.28 3.80
N ALA A 54 -17.82 -11.05 2.60
CA ALA A 54 -17.92 -9.75 1.95
C ALA A 54 -19.05 -8.85 2.51
N THR A 55 -19.05 -8.58 3.82
CA THR A 55 -19.96 -7.58 4.40
C THR A 55 -19.51 -6.16 4.03
N PRO A 56 -20.39 -5.15 4.00
CA PRO A 56 -19.99 -3.76 3.72
C PRO A 56 -18.85 -3.27 4.61
N GLN A 57 -18.85 -3.67 5.89
CA GLN A 57 -17.81 -3.34 6.84
C GLN A 57 -16.48 -4.02 6.52
N HIS A 58 -16.50 -5.32 6.18
CA HIS A 58 -15.29 -6.05 5.82
C HIS A 58 -14.68 -5.56 4.51
N LEU A 59 -15.52 -5.20 3.53
CA LEU A 59 -15.07 -4.60 2.28
C LEU A 59 -14.36 -3.26 2.54
N ARG A 60 -14.93 -2.40 3.39
CA ARG A 60 -14.29 -1.12 3.76
C ARG A 60 -12.93 -1.34 4.44
N TRP A 61 -12.85 -2.27 5.38
CA TRP A 61 -11.57 -2.60 6.03
C TRP A 61 -10.55 -3.19 5.05
N SER A 62 -11.01 -4.08 4.16
CA SER A 62 -10.15 -4.67 3.13
C SER A 62 -9.62 -3.63 2.17
N ASP A 63 -10.45 -2.68 1.74
CA ASP A 63 -10.05 -1.59 0.85
C ASP A 63 -8.97 -0.73 1.50
N ASN A 64 -9.12 -0.42 2.80
CA ASN A 64 -8.11 0.31 3.56
C ASN A 64 -6.78 -0.46 3.60
N ILE A 65 -6.80 -1.75 3.90
CA ILE A 65 -5.58 -2.59 3.90
C ILE A 65 -4.95 -2.63 2.50
N CYS A 66 -5.72 -2.93 1.46
CA CYS A 66 -5.24 -3.04 0.09
C CYS A 66 -4.64 -1.73 -0.41
N SER A 67 -5.32 -0.60 -0.17
CA SER A 67 -4.81 0.72 -0.54
C SER A 67 -3.54 1.08 0.25
N ALA A 68 -3.47 0.74 1.54
CA ALA A 68 -2.25 0.96 2.33
C ALA A 68 -1.06 0.14 1.81
N LEU A 69 -1.27 -1.14 1.47
CA LEU A 69 -0.25 -2.00 0.89
C LEU A 69 0.22 -1.50 -0.48
N GLN A 70 -0.70 -0.98 -1.29
CA GLN A 70 -0.37 -0.39 -2.59
C GLN A 70 0.51 0.86 -2.44
N ILE A 71 0.15 1.74 -1.50
CA ILE A 71 0.96 2.93 -1.20
C ILE A 71 2.32 2.54 -0.61
N ILE A 72 2.38 1.49 0.21
CA ILE A 72 3.65 0.92 0.70
C ILE A 72 4.54 0.49 -0.47
N ASN A 73 3.99 -0.22 -1.47
CA ASN A 73 4.74 -0.58 -2.67
C ASN A 73 5.30 0.66 -3.35
N PHE A 74 4.47 1.68 -3.59
CA PHE A 74 4.93 2.93 -4.19
C PHE A 74 6.05 3.62 -3.39
N LEU A 75 5.97 3.62 -2.06
CA LEU A 75 7.01 4.19 -1.21
C LEU A 75 8.33 3.41 -1.26
N GLN A 76 8.28 2.08 -1.43
CA GLN A 76 9.47 1.25 -1.57
C GLN A 76 10.10 1.39 -2.96
N ASP A 77 9.28 1.60 -3.98
CA ASP A 77 9.65 1.49 -5.38
C ASP A 77 9.88 2.82 -6.10
N ILE A 78 9.91 3.95 -5.39
CA ILE A 78 10.06 5.29 -6.02
C ILE A 78 11.19 5.35 -7.06
N ALA A 79 12.37 4.78 -6.76
CA ALA A 79 13.49 4.76 -7.71
C ALA A 79 13.21 3.90 -8.96
N VAL A 80 12.58 2.74 -8.77
CA VAL A 80 12.23 1.80 -9.84
C VAL A 80 11.12 2.38 -10.71
N ASP A 81 10.10 2.95 -10.09
CA ASP A 81 8.99 3.61 -10.76
C ASP A 81 9.49 4.81 -11.58
N TYR A 82 10.37 5.63 -10.99
CA TYR A 82 10.96 6.78 -11.68
C TYR A 82 11.80 6.34 -12.89
N ALA A 83 12.60 5.28 -12.76
CA ALA A 83 13.35 4.71 -13.88
C ALA A 83 12.44 4.21 -15.03
N ASN A 84 11.20 3.81 -14.70
CA ASN A 84 10.16 3.44 -15.66
C ASN A 84 9.30 4.64 -16.11
N GLY A 85 9.73 5.87 -15.80
CA GLY A 85 9.06 7.12 -16.17
C GLY A 85 7.80 7.42 -15.37
N ARG A 86 7.61 6.82 -14.18
CA ARG A 86 6.39 6.96 -13.36
C ARG A 86 6.70 7.58 -12.00
N ILE A 87 5.76 8.38 -11.49
CA ILE A 87 5.74 8.84 -10.10
C ILE A 87 4.31 8.70 -9.61
N TYR A 88 4.07 7.69 -8.76
CA TYR A 88 2.75 7.46 -8.16
C TYR A 88 2.44 8.40 -7.00
N MET A 89 3.45 9.07 -6.45
CA MET A 89 3.25 10.01 -5.35
C MET A 89 2.49 11.27 -5.81
N PRO A 90 1.59 11.82 -4.98
CA PRO A 90 0.79 12.99 -5.34
C PRO A 90 1.66 14.20 -5.65
N GLN A 91 1.45 14.82 -6.81
CA GLN A 91 2.27 15.94 -7.28
C GLN A 91 2.07 17.19 -6.43
N ASP A 92 0.84 17.45 -5.98
CA ASP A 92 0.51 18.54 -5.04
C ASP A 92 1.26 18.40 -3.71
N GLU A 93 1.37 17.18 -3.18
CA GLU A 93 2.08 16.90 -1.93
C GLU A 93 3.59 16.96 -2.12
N LEU A 94 4.12 16.43 -3.21
CA LEU A 94 5.54 16.59 -3.56
C LEU A 94 5.91 18.08 -3.61
N ALA A 95 5.12 18.88 -4.32
CA ALA A 95 5.31 20.33 -4.39
C ALA A 95 5.18 21.01 -3.01
N ARG A 96 4.16 20.64 -2.22
CA ARG A 96 3.94 21.16 -0.86
C ARG A 96 5.15 20.95 0.06
N PHE A 97 5.85 19.83 -0.07
CA PHE A 97 7.04 19.53 0.73
C PHE A 97 8.35 19.99 0.08
N GLY A 98 8.31 20.59 -1.12
CA GLY A 98 9.51 21.04 -1.84
C GLY A 98 10.33 19.90 -2.46
N VAL A 99 9.68 18.78 -2.81
CA VAL A 99 10.29 17.66 -3.52
C VAL A 99 9.96 17.80 -5.01
N SER A 100 10.99 17.96 -5.84
CA SER A 100 10.84 18.06 -7.30
C SER A 100 11.18 16.73 -7.98
N GLU A 101 10.82 16.59 -9.25
CA GLU A 101 11.23 15.40 -10.02
C GLU A 101 12.74 15.33 -10.19
N GLU A 102 13.43 16.46 -10.30
CA GLU A 102 14.89 16.53 -10.39
C GLU A 102 15.54 16.06 -9.08
N SER A 103 14.94 16.35 -7.92
CA SER A 103 15.46 15.86 -6.65
C SER A 103 15.25 14.34 -6.49
N ILE A 104 14.14 13.80 -7.01
CA ILE A 104 13.90 12.36 -7.13
C ILE A 104 14.92 11.72 -8.09
N ALA A 105 15.16 12.34 -9.25
CA ALA A 105 16.12 11.88 -10.25
C ALA A 105 17.54 11.83 -9.70
N ALA A 106 17.93 12.88 -8.96
CA ALA A 106 19.21 12.98 -8.26
C ALA A 106 19.26 12.15 -6.96
N GLN A 107 18.18 11.44 -6.61
CA GLN A 107 18.06 10.59 -5.43
C GLN A 107 18.45 11.34 -4.14
N GLN A 108 17.98 12.58 -4.01
CA GLN A 108 18.29 13.45 -2.88
C GLN A 108 17.48 13.04 -1.66
N VAL A 109 18.18 12.86 -0.53
CA VAL A 109 17.60 12.53 0.77
C VAL A 109 17.91 13.70 1.71
N ASN A 110 17.11 14.76 1.62
CA ASN A 110 17.23 15.98 2.40
C ASN A 110 16.02 16.14 3.36
N ASP A 111 15.94 17.26 4.08
CA ASP A 111 14.87 17.50 5.04
C ASP A 111 13.47 17.54 4.39
N ALA A 112 13.35 18.14 3.21
CA ALA A 112 12.12 18.14 2.41
C ALA A 112 11.65 16.71 2.11
N TRP A 113 12.55 15.85 1.66
CA TRP A 113 12.29 14.42 1.44
C TRP A 113 11.88 13.70 2.73
N HIS A 114 12.58 13.95 3.85
CA HIS A 114 12.23 13.33 5.11
C HIS A 114 10.84 13.75 5.61
N SER A 115 10.47 15.02 5.47
CA SER A 115 9.14 15.53 5.83
C SER A 115 8.05 14.90 4.96
N PHE A 116 8.27 14.85 3.64
CA PHE A 116 7.36 14.18 2.70
C PHE A 116 7.16 12.71 3.06
N MET A 117 8.24 11.94 3.20
CA MET A 117 8.19 10.51 3.52
C MET A 117 7.52 10.25 4.87
N THR A 118 7.80 11.07 5.88
CA THR A 118 7.15 10.97 7.20
C THR A 118 5.65 11.18 7.10
N PHE A 119 5.21 12.18 6.33
CA PHE A 119 3.79 12.44 6.09
C PHE A 119 3.10 11.25 5.42
N GLN A 120 3.69 10.71 4.34
CA GLN A 120 3.15 9.56 3.61
C GLN A 120 3.10 8.29 4.48
N ILE A 121 4.17 8.00 5.23
CA ILE A 121 4.25 6.83 6.12
C ILE A 121 3.17 6.91 7.18
N ASN A 122 2.99 8.08 7.81
CA ASN A 122 1.98 8.24 8.86
C ASN A 122 0.56 8.09 8.33
N ARG A 123 0.25 8.66 7.16
CA ARG A 123 -1.05 8.46 6.52
C ARG A 123 -1.30 7.00 6.16
N THR A 124 -0.31 6.35 5.57
CA THR A 124 -0.40 4.94 5.14
C THR A 124 -0.57 4.01 6.33
N ARG A 125 0.13 4.28 7.44
CA ARG A 125 -0.04 3.56 8.71
C ARG A 125 -1.45 3.70 9.26
N ARG A 126 -2.04 4.90 9.25
CA ARG A 126 -3.43 5.11 9.70
C ARG A 126 -4.39 4.29 8.86
N LEU A 127 -4.26 4.32 7.54
CA LEU A 127 -5.10 3.53 6.63
C LEU A 127 -4.99 2.02 6.92
N LEU A 128 -3.77 1.52 7.13
CA LEU A 128 -3.55 0.13 7.49
C LEU A 128 -4.20 -0.25 8.84
N LEU A 129 -4.11 0.62 9.84
CA LEU A 129 -4.73 0.44 11.15
C LEU A 129 -6.25 0.53 11.11
N ASP A 130 -6.81 1.41 10.29
CA ASP A 130 -8.26 1.55 10.12
C ASP A 130 -8.88 0.28 9.52
N GLY A 131 -8.12 -0.48 8.72
CA GLY A 131 -8.52 -1.79 8.20
C GLY A 131 -8.17 -2.96 9.12
N ALA A 132 -7.29 -2.78 10.10
CA ALA A 132 -6.77 -3.86 10.94
C ALA A 132 -7.82 -4.72 11.66
N PRO A 133 -8.99 -4.20 12.09
CA PRO A 133 -10.03 -5.02 12.72
C PRO A 133 -10.49 -6.22 11.89
N LEU A 134 -10.33 -6.18 10.56
CA LEU A 134 -10.65 -7.30 9.67
C LEU A 134 -9.90 -8.58 10.05
N GLY A 135 -8.65 -8.47 10.51
CA GLY A 135 -7.84 -9.63 10.89
C GLY A 135 -8.42 -10.44 12.06
N ARG A 136 -9.26 -9.83 12.90
CA ARG A 136 -9.97 -10.50 14.00
C ARG A 136 -11.39 -10.90 13.63
N ALA A 137 -12.03 -10.12 12.77
CA ALA A 137 -13.38 -10.40 12.30
C ALA A 137 -13.43 -11.66 11.41
N LEU A 138 -12.34 -11.98 10.70
CA LEU A 138 -12.22 -13.19 9.91
C LEU A 138 -11.79 -14.40 10.78
N PRO A 139 -12.45 -15.56 10.65
CA PRO A 139 -12.16 -16.72 11.48
C PRO A 139 -10.91 -17.48 11.03
N GLY A 140 -10.34 -18.25 11.96
CA GLY A 140 -9.35 -19.28 11.69
C GLY A 140 -8.11 -18.79 10.94
N ARG A 141 -7.70 -19.57 9.93
CA ARG A 141 -6.48 -19.33 9.15
C ARG A 141 -6.51 -18.00 8.39
N ILE A 142 -7.65 -17.60 7.86
CA ILE A 142 -7.77 -16.39 7.04
C ILE A 142 -7.56 -15.14 7.89
N GLY A 143 -8.12 -15.12 9.10
CA GLY A 143 -7.85 -14.05 10.07
C GLY A 143 -6.38 -13.96 10.45
N LEU A 144 -5.72 -15.11 10.65
CA LEU A 144 -4.28 -15.15 10.90
C LEU A 144 -3.47 -14.61 9.72
N GLU A 145 -3.76 -15.04 8.50
CA GLU A 145 -3.11 -14.54 7.27
C GLU A 145 -3.31 -13.03 7.10
N MET A 146 -4.52 -12.53 7.36
CA MET A 146 -4.82 -11.10 7.32
C MET A 146 -4.00 -10.32 8.36
N ARG A 147 -3.91 -10.81 9.60
CA ARG A 147 -3.05 -10.21 10.64
C ARG A 147 -1.58 -10.20 10.22
N MET A 148 -1.10 -11.27 9.57
CA MET A 148 0.28 -11.34 9.05
C MET A 148 0.52 -10.31 7.94
N ILE A 149 -0.45 -10.12 7.04
CA ILE A 149 -0.40 -9.09 5.98
C ILE A 149 -0.32 -7.70 6.61
N ILE A 150 -1.18 -7.39 7.58
CA ILE A 150 -1.15 -6.12 8.32
C ILE A 150 0.20 -5.91 9.02
N ALA A 151 0.69 -6.94 9.73
CA ALA A 151 1.99 -6.88 10.40
C ALA A 151 3.15 -6.69 9.40
N GLY A 152 3.06 -7.29 8.21
CA GLY A 152 4.05 -7.15 7.13
C GLY A 152 4.09 -5.74 6.56
N GLY A 153 2.93 -5.15 6.26
CA GLY A 153 2.86 -3.76 5.79
C GLY A 153 3.46 -2.78 6.80
N GLU A 154 3.07 -2.93 8.07
CA GLU A 154 3.60 -2.11 9.15
C GLU A 154 5.11 -2.35 9.38
N ARG A 155 5.59 -3.59 9.19
CA ARG A 155 7.02 -3.90 9.27
C ARG A 155 7.79 -3.17 8.17
N ILE A 156 7.28 -3.14 6.93
CA ILE A 156 7.91 -2.40 5.84
C ILE A 156 7.96 -0.90 6.15
N LEU A 157 6.87 -0.30 6.62
CA LEU A 157 6.86 1.12 7.02
C LEU A 157 7.97 1.42 8.05
N ASN A 158 8.13 0.54 9.05
CA ASN A 158 9.20 0.66 10.04
C ASN A 158 10.60 0.48 9.43
N LYS A 159 10.75 -0.34 8.39
CA LYS A 159 12.03 -0.50 7.67
C LYS A 159 12.35 0.73 6.81
N ILE A 160 11.36 1.37 6.18
CA ILE A 160 11.54 2.65 5.47
C ILE A 160 12.08 3.71 6.44
N THR A 161 11.50 3.82 7.64
CA THR A 161 12.00 4.73 8.68
C THR A 161 13.40 4.33 9.17
N ALA A 162 13.68 3.04 9.35
CA ALA A 162 14.98 2.55 9.84
C ALA A 162 16.15 2.83 8.88
N VAL A 163 15.88 2.92 7.57
CA VAL A 163 16.89 3.36 6.58
C VAL A 163 16.90 4.88 6.40
N ARG A 164 16.31 5.62 7.34
CA ARG A 164 16.16 7.08 7.29
C ARG A 164 15.53 7.56 5.98
N HIS A 165 14.52 6.86 5.48
CA HIS A 165 13.79 7.18 4.25
C HIS A 165 14.63 7.11 2.95
N ASP A 166 15.86 6.58 2.97
CA ASP A 166 16.69 6.39 1.77
C ASP A 166 16.25 5.14 0.97
N VAL A 167 15.04 5.19 0.43
CA VAL A 167 14.47 4.12 -0.41
C VAL A 167 15.13 4.03 -1.78
N PHE A 168 15.83 5.09 -2.21
CA PHE A 168 16.58 5.12 -3.47
C PHE A 168 17.73 4.11 -3.47
N ARG A 169 18.51 4.07 -2.39
CA ARG A 169 19.69 3.20 -2.28
C ARG A 169 19.42 1.95 -1.46
N ARG A 170 18.40 1.98 -0.60
CA ARG A 170 18.09 0.91 0.35
C ARG A 170 16.62 0.55 0.31
N ARG A 171 16.18 -0.05 -0.80
CA ARG A 171 14.82 -0.58 -0.95
C ARG A 171 14.48 -1.53 0.22
N PRO A 172 13.51 -1.17 1.07
CA PRO A 172 13.10 -2.06 2.16
C PRO A 172 12.40 -3.29 1.59
N VAL A 173 12.74 -4.48 2.08
CA VAL A 173 12.06 -5.74 1.71
C VAL A 173 11.89 -6.58 2.96
N LEU A 174 10.85 -7.42 3.03
CA LEU A 174 10.76 -8.43 4.08
C LEU A 174 11.85 -9.48 3.84
N ARG A 175 12.50 -9.89 4.93
CA ARG A 175 13.55 -10.92 4.94
C ARG A 175 13.17 -12.03 5.91
N PRO A 176 13.78 -13.23 5.84
CA PRO A 176 13.41 -14.36 6.68
C PRO A 176 13.34 -14.06 8.19
N TRP A 177 14.20 -13.16 8.69
CA TRP A 177 14.23 -12.75 10.09
C TRP A 177 13.14 -11.74 10.51
N ASP A 178 12.37 -11.21 9.56
CA ASP A 178 11.20 -10.40 9.89
C ASP A 178 10.02 -11.26 10.34
N TRP A 179 9.97 -12.54 9.95
CA TRP A 179 8.86 -13.44 10.26
C TRP A 179 8.62 -13.64 11.77
N PRO A 180 9.63 -13.87 12.62
CA PRO A 180 9.41 -13.99 14.07
C PRO A 180 8.81 -12.72 14.69
N LEU A 181 9.28 -11.55 14.27
CA LEU A 181 8.77 -10.26 14.76
C LEU A 181 7.33 -10.02 14.28
N MET A 182 7.03 -10.36 13.03
CA MET A 182 5.68 -10.28 12.49
C MET A 182 4.75 -11.24 13.23
N MET A 183 5.17 -12.48 13.49
CA MET A 183 4.38 -13.47 14.23
C MET A 183 4.11 -13.02 15.67
N LEU A 184 5.09 -12.43 16.36
CA LEU A 184 4.85 -11.87 17.70
C LEU A 184 3.85 -10.71 17.66
N ARG A 185 3.95 -9.84 16.64
CA ARG A 185 3.01 -8.74 16.44
C ARG A 185 1.62 -9.20 16.07
N THR A 186 1.47 -10.27 15.28
CA THR A 186 0.13 -10.77 14.94
C THR A 186 -0.59 -11.16 16.19
N LEU A 187 0.04 -11.86 17.13
CA LEU A 187 -0.55 -12.24 18.40
C LEU A 187 -1.04 -11.05 19.25
N THR A 188 -0.37 -9.89 19.15
CA THR A 188 -0.68 -8.68 19.94
C THR A 188 -1.54 -7.64 19.21
N LEU A 189 -1.69 -7.72 17.88
CA LEU A 189 -2.56 -6.87 17.07
C LEU A 189 -4.00 -6.90 17.64
N LYS A 190 -4.43 -5.73 18.13
CA LYS A 190 -5.75 -5.49 18.73
C LYS A 190 -6.83 -5.19 17.70
#